data_AF-A0ABD3PA22-F1
#
_entry.id   AF-A0ABD3PA22-F1
#
_cell.length_a   1.000
_cell.length_b   1.000
_cell.length_c   1.000
_cell.angle_alpha   90.00
_cell.angle_beta   90.00
_cell.angle_gamma   90.00
#
_symmetry.space_group_name_H-M   'P 1'
#
loop_
_entity.id
_entity.type
_entity.pdbx_description
1 polymer ?
#
loop_
_entity_poly.entity_id
_entity_poly.type
_entity_poly.pdbx_seq_one_letter_code
_entity_poly.pdbx_strand_id
1 'polypeptide(L)'
;MTDSSQEKESTTNMRFELNPQTMFSWTPKSLSPTGSQPSMLSESLIDDDDVELPVIESSLEDDPAAELDNKLDQLNILCRDETTEERHERLKNQEKWDRLVLFGYTCFVAASVLCNVFAMIVYNMGIIEIAFMIPLITGPVVIHQREGLIKCRKKREWIADLRNETKRIKQLNDQLELNIGALQKEVERLKVFEDKLKVIVEKQGQDVSVTRALVIENRKINETKKQLAEALAFENLLRSVLRTDTDGDHFIGDSELNLLAYRLEQIEGVPFTAQELCTRFNRWTTKNLRTLVDCVRTLYIEKRREQVLAKATKQTERSPRNLGAHLLWNDKLGYGVKV
;
A
#
# COMPACT_ATOMS: atom_id res chain seq x y z
N MET A 1 -23.71 44.99 37.03
CA MET A 1 -24.75 45.66 36.21
C MET A 1 -24.05 46.23 34.98
N THR A 2 -24.64 46.04 33.79
CA THR A 2 -24.04 46.04 32.43
C THR A 2 -23.20 44.79 32.19
N ASP A 3 -23.66 43.70 31.57
CA ASP A 3 -24.63 43.41 30.49
C ASP A 3 -24.09 43.56 29.06
N SER A 4 -24.23 42.46 28.32
CA SER A 4 -24.24 42.30 26.86
C SER A 4 -22.98 42.61 26.03
N SER A 5 -22.35 41.55 25.51
CA SER A 5 -22.01 41.44 24.08
C SER A 5 -21.76 39.97 23.74
N GLN A 6 -22.85 39.29 23.34
CA GLN A 6 -22.81 38.00 22.66
C GLN A 6 -22.41 38.25 21.19
N GLU A 7 -21.19 37.88 20.84
CA GLU A 7 -20.73 37.80 19.47
C GLU A 7 -21.21 36.48 18.87
N LYS A 8 -22.30 36.54 18.11
CA LYS A 8 -22.84 35.41 17.35
C LYS A 8 -21.97 35.19 16.11
N GLU A 9 -20.99 34.32 16.20
CA GLU A 9 -20.31 33.75 15.03
C GLU A 9 -21.31 32.89 14.25
N SER A 10 -21.83 33.43 13.15
CA SER A 10 -22.57 32.68 12.13
C SER A 10 -21.61 31.78 11.37
N THR A 11 -21.38 30.58 11.91
CA THR A 11 -20.78 29.46 11.19
C THR A 11 -21.76 28.97 10.14
N THR A 12 -21.58 29.48 8.91
CA THR A 12 -22.30 29.00 7.73
C THR A 12 -21.75 27.62 7.38
N ASN A 13 -22.41 26.58 7.90
CA ASN A 13 -22.19 25.19 7.54
C ASN A 13 -22.57 24.99 6.07
N MET A 14 -21.60 25.05 5.16
CA MET A 14 -21.73 24.50 3.81
C MET A 14 -21.76 22.97 3.91
N ARG A 15 -22.97 22.43 4.07
CA ARG A 15 -23.27 21.01 3.97
C ARG A 15 -23.14 20.62 2.49
N PHE A 16 -21.99 20.06 2.13
CA PHE A 16 -21.82 19.35 0.85
C PHE A 16 -22.64 18.06 0.92
N GLU A 17 -23.81 18.05 0.29
CA GLU A 17 -24.55 16.83 0.00
C GLU A 17 -23.78 16.03 -1.06
N LEU A 18 -22.98 15.07 -0.60
CA LEU A 18 -22.43 14.03 -1.47
C LEU A 18 -23.59 13.14 -1.92
N ASN A 19 -23.92 13.25 -3.20
CA ASN A 19 -24.88 12.39 -3.90
C ASN A 19 -24.39 10.93 -3.87
N PRO A 20 -25.10 9.99 -3.23
CA PRO A 20 -24.65 8.59 -3.08
C PRO A 20 -24.96 7.69 -4.29
N GLN A 21 -25.32 8.22 -5.46
CA GLN A 21 -25.86 7.41 -6.57
C GLN A 21 -24.87 6.81 -7.58
N THR A 22 -23.57 6.75 -7.32
CA THR A 22 -22.64 5.97 -8.16
C THR A 22 -22.04 4.79 -7.40
N MET A 23 -22.90 3.94 -6.84
CA MET A 23 -22.54 2.57 -6.47
C MET A 23 -22.40 1.74 -7.75
N PHE A 24 -21.17 1.54 -8.20
CA PHE A 24 -20.81 0.50 -9.14
C PHE A 24 -21.09 -0.87 -8.51
N SER A 25 -22.26 -1.46 -8.79
CA SER A 25 -22.56 -2.83 -8.43
C SER A 25 -21.82 -3.78 -9.38
N TRP A 26 -20.64 -4.22 -8.98
CA TRP A 26 -20.01 -5.40 -9.56
C TRP A 26 -20.80 -6.63 -9.11
N THR A 27 -21.67 -7.15 -9.97
CA THR A 27 -22.25 -8.47 -9.80
C THR A 27 -21.35 -9.49 -10.48
N PRO A 28 -20.82 -10.50 -9.76
CA PRO A 28 -20.08 -11.58 -10.38
C PRO A 28 -21.04 -12.43 -11.22
N LYS A 29 -20.75 -12.53 -12.52
CA LYS A 29 -21.41 -13.45 -13.46
C LYS A 29 -21.26 -14.87 -12.91
N SER A 30 -22.37 -15.47 -12.50
CA SER A 30 -22.45 -16.88 -12.14
C SER A 30 -22.18 -17.74 -13.39
N LEU A 31 -21.06 -18.43 -13.39
CA LEU A 31 -20.76 -19.48 -14.37
C LEU A 31 -21.56 -20.74 -13.97
N SER A 32 -22.54 -21.07 -14.79
CA SER A 32 -23.29 -22.32 -14.75
C SER A 32 -22.40 -23.52 -15.07
N PRO A 33 -22.59 -24.68 -14.42
CA PRO A 33 -21.87 -25.91 -14.76
C PRO A 33 -22.57 -26.59 -15.94
N THR A 34 -22.02 -26.44 -17.15
CA THR A 34 -22.39 -27.29 -18.29
C THR A 34 -21.76 -28.66 -18.08
N GLY A 35 -22.58 -29.59 -17.59
CA GLY A 35 -22.28 -31.01 -17.56
C GLY A 35 -21.99 -31.52 -18.97
N SER A 36 -20.84 -32.18 -19.12
CA SER A 36 -20.51 -32.99 -20.28
C SER A 36 -20.28 -34.41 -19.77
N GLN A 37 -21.06 -35.34 -20.30
CA GLN A 37 -21.03 -36.76 -19.98
C GLN A 37 -19.69 -37.40 -20.37
N PRO A 38 -19.25 -38.47 -19.67
CA PRO A 38 -18.10 -39.25 -20.09
C PRO A 38 -18.52 -40.22 -21.20
N SER A 39 -18.09 -39.97 -22.43
CA SER A 39 -18.13 -40.97 -23.49
C SER A 39 -17.05 -42.00 -23.24
N MET A 40 -17.50 -43.24 -22.97
CA MET A 40 -16.71 -44.45 -23.12
C MET A 40 -16.13 -44.52 -24.54
N LEU A 41 -14.82 -44.65 -24.69
CA LEU A 41 -14.22 -45.21 -25.88
C LEU A 41 -12.92 -45.96 -25.56
N SER A 42 -12.98 -47.26 -25.82
CA SER A 42 -11.97 -48.14 -26.41
C SER A 42 -10.55 -48.12 -25.83
N GLU A 43 -10.34 -49.14 -25.02
CA GLU A 43 -9.10 -49.87 -24.78
C GLU A 43 -8.53 -50.39 -26.13
N SER A 44 -7.66 -49.59 -26.75
CA SER A 44 -6.78 -50.06 -27.83
C SER A 44 -5.43 -50.42 -27.21
N LEU A 45 -5.12 -51.72 -27.27
CA LEU A 45 -3.81 -52.31 -27.05
C LEU A 45 -2.79 -51.59 -27.94
N ILE A 46 -1.86 -50.85 -27.33
CA ILE A 46 -0.74 -50.22 -28.01
C ILE A 46 0.48 -51.09 -27.69
N ASP A 47 1.04 -51.68 -28.73
CA ASP A 47 2.28 -52.44 -28.70
C ASP A 47 3.44 -51.56 -28.19
N ASP A 48 4.19 -52.11 -27.25
CA ASP A 48 5.42 -51.59 -26.67
C ASP A 48 6.57 -51.66 -27.68
N ASP A 49 6.65 -50.73 -28.64
CA ASP A 49 7.88 -50.50 -29.40
C ASP A 49 8.02 -49.00 -29.73
N ASP A 50 9.12 -48.42 -29.23
CA ASP A 50 9.73 -47.15 -29.63
C ASP A 50 8.87 -45.87 -29.60
N VAL A 51 8.42 -45.47 -28.39
CA VAL A 51 8.08 -44.05 -28.14
C VAL A 51 9.37 -43.26 -27.96
N GLU A 52 9.95 -42.81 -29.08
CA GLU A 52 10.91 -41.71 -29.08
C GLU A 52 10.23 -40.51 -28.39
N LEU A 53 10.61 -40.27 -27.13
CA LEU A 53 10.16 -39.12 -26.38
C LEU A 53 10.51 -37.88 -27.20
N PRO A 54 9.53 -37.03 -27.57
CA PRO A 54 9.83 -35.81 -28.28
C PRO A 54 10.81 -35.01 -27.44
N VAL A 55 12.01 -34.81 -27.98
CA VAL A 55 12.98 -33.84 -27.47
C VAL A 55 12.29 -32.50 -27.62
N ILE A 56 11.61 -32.08 -26.56
CA ILE A 56 11.12 -30.72 -26.41
C ILE A 56 12.39 -29.89 -26.26
N GLU A 57 12.94 -29.43 -27.38
CA GLU A 57 13.76 -28.23 -27.44
C GLU A 57 12.93 -27.14 -26.78
N SER A 58 13.15 -26.97 -25.48
CA SER A 58 12.67 -25.85 -24.71
C SER A 58 13.36 -24.63 -25.32
N SER A 59 12.71 -24.01 -26.31
CA SER A 59 12.99 -22.66 -26.78
C SER A 59 12.73 -21.73 -25.59
N LEU A 60 13.75 -21.61 -24.75
CA LEU A 60 13.78 -20.99 -23.44
C LEU A 60 14.38 -19.59 -23.54
N GLU A 61 14.01 -18.83 -24.58
CA GLU A 61 14.62 -17.52 -24.84
C GLU A 61 13.68 -16.32 -24.70
N ASP A 62 12.36 -16.52 -24.64
CA ASP A 62 11.45 -15.44 -24.32
C ASP A 62 11.08 -15.52 -22.83
N ASP A 63 12.00 -15.06 -21.97
CA ASP A 63 11.71 -14.86 -20.54
C ASP A 63 10.70 -13.70 -20.41
N PRO A 64 9.41 -13.98 -20.16
CA PRO A 64 8.39 -12.93 -20.13
C PRO A 64 8.62 -11.95 -18.97
N ALA A 65 9.47 -12.30 -17.99
CA ALA A 65 9.89 -11.41 -16.93
C ALA A 65 10.77 -10.26 -17.47
N ALA A 66 11.65 -10.55 -18.43
CA ALA A 66 12.54 -9.54 -19.01
C ALA A 66 11.78 -8.49 -19.85
N GLU A 67 10.72 -8.90 -20.56
CA GLU A 67 9.86 -7.97 -21.29
C GLU A 67 9.03 -7.09 -20.33
N LEU A 68 8.60 -7.64 -19.19
CA LEU A 68 7.85 -6.92 -18.17
C LEU A 68 8.73 -5.86 -17.47
N ASP A 69 9.96 -6.21 -17.11
CA ASP A 69 10.91 -5.28 -16.49
C ASP A 69 11.24 -4.11 -17.43
N ASN A 70 11.44 -4.39 -18.72
CA ASN A 70 11.74 -3.34 -19.71
C ASN A 70 10.53 -2.39 -19.92
N LYS A 71 9.30 -2.91 -19.84
CA LYS A 71 8.08 -2.09 -19.86
C LYS A 71 7.93 -1.26 -18.58
N LEU A 72 8.27 -1.82 -17.42
CA LEU A 72 8.27 -1.09 -16.14
C LEU A 72 9.27 0.06 -16.16
N ASP A 73 10.48 -0.17 -16.68
CA ASP A 73 11.51 0.87 -16.78
C ASP A 73 11.10 2.00 -17.74
N GLN A 74 10.49 1.66 -18.89
CA GLN A 74 9.93 2.68 -19.79
C GLN A 74 8.81 3.51 -19.15
N LEU A 75 7.97 2.90 -18.32
CA LEU A 75 6.93 3.59 -17.55
C LEU A 75 7.52 4.50 -16.45
N ASN A 76 8.63 4.10 -15.85
CA ASN A 76 9.29 4.84 -14.78
C ASN A 76 10.02 6.09 -15.29
N ILE A 77 10.53 6.07 -16.53
CA ILE A 77 11.27 7.19 -17.14
C ILE A 77 10.36 8.38 -17.48
N LEU A 78 9.07 8.15 -17.77
CA LEU A 78 8.15 9.22 -18.20
C LEU A 78 7.58 10.07 -17.05
N CYS A 79 7.71 9.60 -15.81
CA CYS A 79 7.38 10.37 -14.61
C CYS A 79 8.68 10.74 -13.89
N ARG A 80 9.44 11.67 -14.46
CA ARG A 80 10.43 12.40 -13.67
C ARG A 80 9.66 13.21 -12.64
N ASP A 81 9.43 12.61 -11.47
CA ASP A 81 8.81 13.25 -10.32
C ASP A 81 9.64 14.49 -10.00
N GLU A 82 9.11 15.66 -10.35
CA GLU A 82 9.61 16.90 -9.77
C GLU A 82 9.51 16.71 -8.25
N THR A 83 10.66 16.72 -7.59
CA THR A 83 10.71 16.52 -6.15
C THR A 83 9.82 17.56 -5.48
N THR A 84 9.04 17.12 -4.49
CA THR A 84 8.14 18.00 -3.73
C THR A 84 8.85 19.23 -3.18
N GLU A 85 10.15 19.10 -2.88
CA GLU A 85 11.05 20.15 -2.43
C GLU A 85 11.28 21.23 -3.50
N GLU A 86 11.66 20.87 -4.73
CA GLU A 86 11.87 21.85 -5.80
C GLU A 86 10.59 22.65 -6.08
N ARG A 87 9.44 21.97 -6.07
CA ARG A 87 8.16 22.62 -6.24
C ARG A 87 7.85 23.57 -5.09
N HIS A 88 8.10 23.15 -3.85
CA HIS A 88 7.87 24.00 -2.68
C HIS A 88 8.77 25.24 -2.70
N GLU A 89 10.02 25.10 -3.15
CA GLU A 89 10.95 26.22 -3.28
C GLU A 89 10.50 27.23 -4.34
N ARG A 90 10.04 26.75 -5.50
CA ARG A 90 9.46 27.61 -6.56
C ARG A 90 8.27 28.40 -6.03
N LEU A 91 7.38 27.76 -5.26
CA LEU A 91 6.23 28.42 -4.66
C LEU A 91 6.64 29.47 -3.63
N LYS A 92 7.61 29.15 -2.77
CA LYS A 92 8.12 30.10 -1.76
C LYS A 92 8.76 31.32 -2.41
N ASN A 93 9.55 31.14 -3.46
CA ASN A 93 10.11 32.26 -4.21
C ASN A 93 9.03 33.08 -4.89
N GLN A 94 7.99 32.44 -5.43
CA GLN A 94 6.90 33.15 -6.07
C GLN A 94 6.03 33.94 -5.09
N GLU A 95 5.77 33.40 -3.89
CA GLU A 95 5.10 34.14 -2.82
C GLU A 95 5.92 35.38 -2.37
N LYS A 96 7.25 35.28 -2.33
CA LYS A 96 8.11 36.44 -2.03
C LYS A 96 7.97 37.53 -3.10
N TRP A 97 8.00 37.15 -4.38
CA TRP A 97 7.80 38.09 -5.49
C TRP A 97 6.40 38.71 -5.45
N ASP A 98 5.36 37.93 -5.18
CA ASP A 98 3.99 38.45 -5.07
C ASP A 98 3.85 39.46 -3.93
N ARG A 99 4.47 39.19 -2.77
CA ARG A 99 4.52 40.14 -1.64
C ARG A 99 5.31 41.40 -1.97
N LEU A 100 6.44 41.27 -2.67
CA LEU A 100 7.27 42.41 -3.08
C LEU A 100 6.51 43.31 -4.07
N VAL A 101 5.83 42.72 -5.05
CA VAL A 101 5.03 43.48 -6.03
C VAL A 101 3.80 44.11 -5.35
N LEU A 102 3.19 43.45 -4.35
CA LEU A 102 2.11 44.07 -3.56
C LEU A 102 2.64 45.26 -2.76
N PHE A 103 3.78 45.11 -2.08
CA PHE A 103 4.42 46.18 -1.32
C PHE A 103 4.78 47.36 -2.23
N GLY A 104 5.40 47.11 -3.38
CA GLY A 104 5.71 48.15 -4.37
C GLY A 104 4.47 48.92 -4.84
N TYR A 105 3.37 48.22 -5.11
CA TYR A 105 2.09 48.87 -5.47
C TYR A 105 1.53 49.72 -4.32
N THR A 106 1.56 49.23 -3.08
CA THR A 106 1.11 50.02 -1.91
C THR A 106 1.95 51.27 -1.69
N CYS A 107 3.28 51.18 -1.86
CA CYS A 107 4.16 52.35 -1.80
C CYS A 107 3.87 53.36 -2.91
N PHE A 108 3.61 52.89 -4.13
CA PHE A 108 3.25 53.75 -5.25
C PHE A 108 1.93 54.50 -4.99
N VAL A 109 0.89 53.80 -4.50
CA VAL A 109 -0.38 54.43 -4.13
C VAL A 109 -0.16 55.45 -3.00
N ALA A 110 0.57 55.10 -1.95
CA ALA A 110 0.89 56.02 -0.85
C ALA A 110 1.66 57.26 -1.32
N ALA A 111 2.66 57.08 -2.18
CA ALA A 111 3.42 58.19 -2.78
C ALA A 111 2.53 59.10 -3.63
N SER A 112 1.60 58.52 -4.41
CA SER A 112 0.64 59.30 -5.20
C SER A 112 -0.30 60.14 -4.33
N VAL A 113 -0.78 59.56 -3.22
CA VAL A 113 -1.63 60.24 -2.23
C VAL A 113 -0.86 61.38 -1.56
N LEU A 114 0.38 61.14 -1.11
CA LEU A 114 1.25 62.17 -0.52
C LEU A 114 1.55 63.32 -1.50
N CYS A 115 1.82 63.00 -2.76
CA CYS A 115 2.06 63.99 -3.81
C CYS A 115 0.82 64.87 -4.04
N ASN A 116 -0.37 64.26 -4.09
CA ASN A 116 -1.63 65.00 -4.22
C ASN A 116 -1.92 65.89 -3.00
N VAL A 117 -1.65 65.42 -1.77
CA VAL A 117 -1.78 66.23 -0.56
C VAL A 117 -0.82 67.42 -0.59
N PHE A 118 0.43 67.20 -1.01
CA PHE A 118 1.40 68.29 -1.17
C PHE A 118 0.95 69.30 -2.23
N ALA A 119 0.43 68.84 -3.36
CA ALA A 119 -0.11 69.69 -4.41
C ALA A 119 -1.31 70.53 -3.93
N MET A 120 -2.18 69.97 -3.08
CA MET A 120 -3.32 70.68 -2.49
C MET A 120 -2.89 71.83 -1.58
N ILE A 121 -1.77 71.69 -0.86
CA ILE A 121 -1.22 72.75 0.00
C ILE A 121 -0.69 73.92 -0.85
N VAL A 122 -0.12 73.63 -2.02
CA VAL A 122 0.50 74.64 -2.89
C VAL A 122 -0.52 75.29 -3.83
N TYR A 123 -1.48 74.52 -4.35
CA TYR A 123 -2.42 74.95 -5.39
C TYR A 123 -3.87 74.73 -4.94
N ASN A 124 -4.60 75.82 -4.72
CA ASN A 124 -6.02 75.77 -4.34
C ASN A 124 -6.93 75.66 -5.59
N MET A 125 -6.79 74.56 -6.35
CA MET A 125 -7.57 74.28 -7.56
C MET A 125 -8.46 73.05 -7.34
N GLY A 126 -9.78 73.19 -7.49
CA GLY A 126 -10.75 72.12 -7.25
C GLY A 126 -10.60 70.86 -8.12
N ILE A 127 -9.87 70.94 -9.25
CA ILE A 127 -9.58 69.78 -10.11
C ILE A 127 -8.70 68.74 -9.36
N ILE A 128 -7.83 69.18 -8.45
CA ILE A 128 -6.92 68.30 -7.69
C ILE A 128 -7.69 67.42 -6.69
N GLU A 129 -8.82 67.91 -6.16
CA GLU A 129 -9.67 67.17 -5.23
C GLU A 129 -10.31 65.94 -5.89
N ILE A 130 -10.74 66.06 -7.14
CA ILE A 130 -11.35 64.94 -7.90
C ILE A 130 -10.28 63.89 -8.23
N ALA A 131 -9.06 64.31 -8.58
CA ALA A 131 -7.96 63.40 -8.88
C ALA A 131 -7.54 62.55 -7.66
N PHE A 132 -7.70 63.07 -6.44
CA PHE A 132 -7.41 62.35 -5.20
C PHE A 132 -8.37 61.17 -4.94
N MET A 133 -9.62 61.27 -5.37
CA MET A 133 -10.64 60.24 -5.11
C MET A 133 -10.40 58.96 -5.93
N ILE A 134 -9.79 59.07 -7.11
CA ILE A 134 -9.58 57.93 -8.00
C ILE A 134 -8.65 56.87 -7.35
N PRO A 135 -7.42 57.20 -6.89
CA PRO A 135 -6.56 56.24 -6.19
C PRO A 135 -7.20 55.63 -4.94
N LEU A 136 -8.00 56.43 -4.21
CA LEU A 136 -8.66 56.00 -2.98
C LEU A 136 -9.65 54.85 -3.23
N ILE A 137 -10.35 54.88 -4.37
CA ILE A 137 -11.30 53.83 -4.76
C ILE A 137 -10.57 52.67 -5.46
N THR A 138 -9.63 52.96 -6.36
CA THR A 138 -8.95 51.91 -7.15
C THR A 138 -8.00 51.06 -6.30
N GLY A 139 -7.39 51.63 -5.25
CA GLY A 139 -6.45 50.93 -4.37
C GLY A 139 -7.05 49.67 -3.72
N PRO A 140 -8.12 49.82 -2.92
CA PRO A 140 -8.80 48.69 -2.28
C PRO A 140 -9.34 47.66 -3.28
N VAL A 141 -9.88 48.11 -4.41
CA VAL A 141 -10.42 47.22 -5.45
C VAL A 141 -9.33 46.33 -6.05
N VAL A 142 -8.17 46.89 -6.38
CA VAL A 142 -7.03 46.13 -6.92
C VAL A 142 -6.48 45.15 -5.89
N ILE A 143 -6.38 45.55 -4.62
CA ILE A 143 -5.95 44.64 -3.54
C ILE A 143 -6.91 43.45 -3.43
N HIS A 144 -8.22 43.70 -3.41
CA HIS A 144 -9.23 42.65 -3.31
C HIS A 144 -9.21 41.69 -4.52
N GLN A 145 -9.10 42.22 -5.74
CA GLN A 145 -8.99 41.40 -6.94
C GLN A 145 -7.74 40.51 -6.91
N ARG A 146 -6.62 41.06 -6.41
CA ARG A 146 -5.35 40.34 -6.34
C ARG A 146 -5.37 39.21 -5.32
N GLU A 147 -6.00 39.41 -4.17
CA GLU A 147 -6.23 38.33 -3.20
C GLU A 147 -7.06 37.19 -3.80
N GLY A 148 -8.07 37.52 -4.61
CA GLY A 148 -8.86 36.54 -5.36
C GLY A 148 -8.00 35.68 -6.28
N LEU A 149 -7.10 36.31 -7.05
CA LEU A 149 -6.18 35.61 -7.95
C LEU A 149 -5.22 34.67 -7.21
N ILE A 150 -4.68 35.10 -6.07
CA ILE A 150 -3.80 34.27 -5.22
C ILE A 150 -4.56 33.03 -4.72
N LYS A 151 -5.80 33.20 -4.25
CA LYS A 151 -6.64 32.07 -3.80
C LYS A 151 -6.94 31.10 -4.94
N CYS A 152 -7.28 31.61 -6.14
CA CYS A 152 -7.53 30.78 -7.31
C CYS A 152 -6.31 29.97 -7.73
N ARG A 153 -5.11 30.53 -7.59
CA ARG A 153 -3.86 29.84 -7.89
C ARG A 153 -3.61 28.65 -6.98
N LYS A 154 -3.75 28.82 -5.66
CA LYS A 154 -3.63 27.72 -4.69
C LYS A 154 -4.59 26.57 -5.01
N LYS A 155 -5.82 26.90 -5.45
CA LYS A 155 -6.78 25.89 -5.91
C LYS A 155 -6.33 25.15 -7.18
N ARG A 156 -5.73 25.83 -8.16
CA ARG A 156 -5.19 25.18 -9.37
C ARG A 156 -4.04 24.24 -9.04
N GLU A 157 -3.17 24.63 -8.13
CA GLU A 157 -2.06 23.79 -7.66
C GLU A 157 -2.59 22.54 -6.96
N TRP A 158 -3.56 22.69 -6.07
CA TRP A 158 -4.23 21.55 -5.43
C TRP A 158 -4.91 20.61 -6.44
N ILE A 159 -5.56 21.16 -7.48
CA ILE A 159 -6.13 20.35 -8.57
C ILE A 159 -5.02 19.63 -9.36
N ALA A 160 -3.87 20.26 -9.58
CA ALA A 160 -2.74 19.62 -10.23
C ALA A 160 -2.17 18.48 -9.37
N ASP A 161 -2.10 18.66 -8.05
CA ASP A 161 -1.67 17.62 -7.11
C ASP A 161 -2.63 16.42 -7.13
N LEU A 162 -3.93 16.67 -7.03
CA LEU A 162 -4.95 15.63 -7.15
C LEU A 162 -4.86 14.88 -8.47
N ARG A 163 -4.59 15.57 -9.59
CA ARG A 163 -4.40 14.92 -10.90
C ARG A 163 -3.15 14.04 -10.91
N ASN A 164 -2.06 14.48 -10.29
CA ASN A 164 -0.83 13.69 -10.20
C ASN A 164 -1.02 12.46 -9.30
N GLU A 165 -1.70 12.61 -8.16
CA GLU A 165 -2.08 11.48 -7.30
C GLU A 165 -2.99 10.49 -8.04
N THR A 166 -3.98 10.99 -8.78
CA THR A 166 -4.88 10.14 -9.59
C THR A 166 -4.09 9.36 -10.66
N LYS A 167 -3.12 10.02 -11.34
CA LYS A 167 -2.24 9.35 -12.30
C LYS A 167 -1.38 8.27 -11.64
N ARG A 168 -0.81 8.56 -10.46
CA ARG A 168 -0.02 7.60 -9.69
C ARG A 168 -0.86 6.40 -9.25
N ILE A 169 -2.06 6.62 -8.74
CA ILE A 169 -2.99 5.55 -8.37
C ILE A 169 -3.35 4.71 -9.60
N LYS A 170 -3.60 5.35 -10.75
CA LYS A 170 -3.85 4.63 -12.00
C LYS A 170 -2.66 3.75 -12.40
N GLN A 171 -1.44 4.29 -12.37
CA GLN A 171 -0.22 3.51 -12.65
C GLN A 171 -0.05 2.31 -11.71
N LEU A 172 -0.31 2.49 -10.41
CA LEU A 172 -0.28 1.40 -9.44
C LEU A 172 -1.36 0.34 -9.73
N ASN A 173 -2.53 0.77 -10.19
CA ASN A 173 -3.60 -0.16 -10.58
C ASN A 173 -3.23 -0.94 -11.84
N ASP A 174 -2.66 -0.26 -12.85
CA ASP A 174 -2.17 -0.91 -14.07
C ASP A 174 -1.06 -1.93 -13.74
N GLN A 175 -0.15 -1.61 -12.81
CA GLN A 175 0.88 -2.55 -12.32
C GLN A 175 0.28 -3.75 -11.58
N LEU A 176 -0.74 -3.53 -10.73
CA LEU A 176 -1.44 -4.60 -10.05
C LEU A 176 -2.17 -5.52 -11.04
N GLU A 177 -2.78 -4.97 -12.08
CA GLU A 177 -3.43 -5.75 -13.14
C GLU A 177 -2.43 -6.62 -13.91
N LEU A 178 -1.26 -6.08 -14.24
CA LEU A 178 -0.16 -6.85 -14.85
C LEU A 178 0.32 -7.98 -13.93
N ASN A 179 0.48 -7.72 -12.63
CA ASN A 179 0.88 -8.73 -11.65
C ASN A 179 -0.18 -9.83 -11.47
N ILE A 180 -1.47 -9.46 -11.46
CA ILE A 180 -2.57 -10.42 -11.44
C ILE A 180 -2.53 -11.31 -12.70
N GLY A 181 -2.30 -10.71 -13.87
CA GLY A 181 -2.16 -11.46 -15.12
C GLY A 181 -0.97 -12.42 -15.12
N ALA A 182 0.17 -12.00 -14.57
CA ALA A 182 1.34 -12.87 -14.40
C ALA A 182 1.05 -14.04 -13.43
N LEU A 183 0.44 -13.76 -12.27
CA LEU A 183 0.04 -14.78 -11.31
C LEU A 183 -0.99 -15.76 -11.88
N GLN A 184 -1.95 -15.30 -12.70
CA GLN A 184 -2.91 -16.17 -13.38
C GLN A 184 -2.21 -17.13 -14.34
N LYS A 185 -1.23 -16.66 -15.12
CA LYS A 185 -0.41 -17.52 -15.99
C LYS A 185 0.39 -18.55 -15.20
N GLU A 186 0.93 -18.18 -14.04
CA GLU A 186 1.62 -19.12 -13.16
C GLU A 186 0.66 -20.18 -12.61
N VAL A 187 -0.55 -19.80 -12.19
CA VAL A 187 -1.60 -20.73 -11.74
C VAL A 187 -2.01 -21.68 -12.87
N GLU A 188 -2.16 -21.18 -14.10
CA GLU A 188 -2.43 -22.03 -15.27
C GLU A 188 -1.29 -23.02 -15.54
N ARG A 189 -0.03 -22.58 -15.46
CA ARG A 189 1.14 -23.46 -15.57
C ARG A 189 1.17 -24.52 -14.47
N LEU A 190 0.86 -24.14 -13.23
CA LEU A 190 0.73 -25.05 -12.10
C LEU A 190 -0.38 -26.07 -12.30
N LYS A 191 -1.53 -25.65 -12.86
CA LYS A 191 -2.64 -26.56 -13.18
C LYS A 191 -2.26 -27.55 -14.28
N VAL A 192 -1.60 -27.10 -15.35
CA VAL A 192 -1.07 -28.00 -16.39
C VAL A 192 -0.05 -28.98 -15.79
N PHE A 193 0.76 -28.53 -14.83
CA PHE A 193 1.70 -29.39 -14.13
C PHE A 193 0.98 -30.39 -13.22
N GLU A 194 -0.08 -30.00 -12.52
CA GLU A 194 -0.92 -30.88 -11.70
C GLU A 194 -1.62 -31.94 -12.56
N ASP A 195 -2.16 -31.56 -13.72
CA ASP A 195 -2.79 -32.49 -14.67
C ASP A 195 -1.76 -33.49 -15.21
N LYS A 196 -0.54 -33.03 -15.54
CA LYS A 196 0.57 -33.92 -15.92
C LYS A 196 0.97 -34.85 -14.78
N LEU A 197 1.04 -34.34 -13.55
CA LEU A 197 1.38 -35.13 -12.38
C LEU A 197 0.32 -36.20 -12.13
N LYS A 198 -0.95 -35.87 -12.33
CA LYS A 198 -2.06 -36.81 -12.22
C LYS A 198 -1.97 -37.93 -13.26
N VAL A 199 -1.65 -37.60 -14.52
CA VAL A 199 -1.40 -38.62 -15.57
C VAL A 199 -0.19 -39.49 -15.22
N ILE A 200 0.88 -38.92 -14.67
CA ILE A 200 2.04 -39.69 -14.21
C ILE A 200 1.65 -40.61 -13.07
N VAL A 201 0.88 -40.15 -12.08
CA VAL A 201 0.41 -40.98 -10.95
C VAL A 201 -0.52 -42.09 -11.43
N GLU A 202 -1.41 -41.82 -12.39
CA GLU A 202 -2.30 -42.82 -12.99
C GLU A 202 -1.53 -43.85 -13.84
N LYS A 203 -0.49 -43.43 -14.58
CA LYS A 203 0.36 -44.32 -15.39
C LYS A 203 1.42 -45.07 -14.58
N GLN A 204 1.97 -44.44 -13.54
CA GLN A 204 3.03 -44.96 -12.68
C GLN A 204 2.49 -45.35 -11.30
N GLY A 205 1.36 -46.06 -11.24
CA GLY A 205 0.88 -46.68 -9.99
C GLY A 205 1.91 -47.54 -9.22
N GLN A 206 3.15 -47.67 -9.73
CA GLN A 206 4.28 -48.35 -9.12
C GLN A 206 5.43 -47.44 -8.62
N ASP A 207 5.60 -46.19 -9.08
CA ASP A 207 6.82 -45.41 -8.74
C ASP A 207 6.61 -44.39 -7.61
N VAL A 208 6.33 -44.92 -6.41
CA VAL A 208 6.18 -44.16 -5.15
C VAL A 208 7.40 -43.29 -4.84
N SER A 209 8.55 -43.60 -5.46
CA SER A 209 9.82 -42.91 -5.26
C SER A 209 9.79 -41.45 -5.74
N VAL A 210 9.23 -41.20 -6.93
CA VAL A 210 9.18 -39.87 -7.56
C VAL A 210 8.20 -38.96 -6.83
N THR A 211 7.01 -39.47 -6.52
CA THR A 211 6.00 -38.73 -5.74
C THR A 211 6.53 -38.34 -4.36
N ARG A 212 7.28 -39.23 -3.69
CA ARG A 212 7.94 -38.92 -2.43
C ARG A 212 8.96 -37.78 -2.59
N ALA A 213 9.77 -37.80 -3.65
CA ALA A 213 10.74 -36.74 -3.92
C ALA A 213 10.06 -35.38 -4.10
N LEU A 214 8.96 -35.32 -4.87
CA LEU A 214 8.20 -34.09 -5.09
C LEU A 214 7.52 -33.55 -3.83
N VAL A 215 7.01 -34.43 -2.95
CA VAL A 215 6.45 -34.00 -1.66
C VAL A 215 7.54 -33.41 -0.75
N ILE A 216 8.74 -34.00 -0.75
CA ILE A 216 9.89 -33.46 0.01
C ILE A 216 10.30 -32.09 -0.54
N GLU A 217 10.36 -31.95 -1.86
CA GLU A 217 10.70 -30.68 -2.51
C GLU A 217 9.65 -29.60 -2.23
N ASN A 218 8.36 -29.89 -2.41
CA ASN A 218 7.27 -28.97 -2.08
C ASN A 218 7.29 -28.54 -0.61
N ARG A 219 7.61 -29.47 0.30
CA ARG A 219 7.80 -29.13 1.72
C ARG A 219 8.94 -28.13 1.90
N LYS A 220 10.09 -28.34 1.24
CA LYS A 220 11.24 -27.43 1.29
C LYS A 220 10.87 -26.04 0.72
N ILE A 221 10.17 -25.98 -0.40
CA ILE A 221 9.70 -24.72 -1.01
C ILE A 221 8.71 -24.00 -0.09
N ASN A 222 7.81 -24.72 0.56
CA ASN A 222 6.89 -24.12 1.53
C ASN A 222 7.61 -23.59 2.78
N GLU A 223 8.66 -24.28 3.23
CA GLU A 223 9.51 -23.81 4.32
C GLU A 223 10.24 -22.50 3.93
N THR A 224 10.78 -22.39 2.72
CA THR A 224 11.43 -21.15 2.25
C THR A 224 10.43 -20.00 2.05
N LYS A 225 9.26 -20.26 1.47
CA LYS A 225 8.18 -19.25 1.34
C LYS A 225 7.75 -18.71 2.69
N LYS A 226 7.66 -19.58 3.70
CA LYS A 226 7.34 -19.18 5.07
C LYS A 226 8.44 -18.31 5.69
N GLN A 227 9.71 -18.66 5.51
CA GLN A 227 10.83 -17.83 5.96
C GLN A 227 10.83 -16.45 5.29
N LEU A 228 10.52 -16.39 3.99
CA LEU A 228 10.41 -15.13 3.25
C LEU A 228 9.25 -14.26 3.77
N ALA A 229 8.07 -14.85 3.98
CA ALA A 229 6.93 -14.14 4.56
C ALA A 229 7.24 -13.60 5.96
N GLU A 230 7.97 -14.35 6.77
CA GLU A 230 8.46 -13.89 8.09
C GLU A 230 9.45 -12.73 7.97
N ALA A 231 10.37 -12.77 7.01
CA ALA A 231 11.32 -11.69 6.76
C ALA A 231 10.59 -10.40 6.32
N LEU A 232 9.61 -10.52 5.41
CA LEU A 232 8.80 -9.40 4.95
C LEU A 232 7.95 -8.78 6.07
N ALA A 233 7.34 -9.62 6.91
CA ALA A 233 6.59 -9.14 8.09
C ALA A 233 7.51 -8.39 9.06
N PHE A 234 8.72 -8.89 9.29
CA PHE A 234 9.73 -8.23 10.13
C PHE A 234 10.24 -6.92 9.52
N GLU A 235 10.47 -6.87 8.21
CA GLU A 235 10.85 -5.65 7.49
C GLU A 235 9.76 -4.59 7.58
N ASN A 236 8.50 -4.96 7.36
CA ASN A 236 7.36 -4.05 7.47
C ASN A 236 7.20 -3.53 8.90
N LEU A 237 7.39 -4.40 9.89
CA LEU A 237 7.44 -4.03 11.30
C LEU A 237 8.53 -2.99 11.56
N LEU A 238 9.77 -3.24 11.11
CA LEU A 238 10.89 -2.32 11.29
C LEU A 238 10.67 -0.99 10.58
N ARG A 239 10.17 -1.02 9.34
CA ARG A 239 9.84 0.17 8.56
C ARG A 239 8.76 1.01 9.25
N SER A 240 7.77 0.37 9.88
CA SER A 240 6.73 1.06 10.66
C SER A 240 7.33 1.75 11.89
N VAL A 241 8.21 1.06 12.63
CA VAL A 241 8.93 1.62 13.78
C VAL A 241 9.79 2.81 13.36
N LEU A 242 10.59 2.69 12.30
CA LEU A 242 11.44 3.78 11.81
C LEU A 242 10.66 4.99 11.30
N ARG A 243 9.46 4.80 10.74
CA ARG A 243 8.57 5.89 10.32
C ARG A 243 7.80 6.55 11.48
N THR A 244 7.97 6.05 12.70
CA THR A 244 7.29 6.60 13.89
C THR A 244 7.89 7.93 14.29
N ASP A 245 9.22 8.04 14.20
CA ASP A 245 10.00 9.26 14.45
C ASP A 245 9.72 10.25 13.31
N THR A 246 8.73 11.11 13.51
CA THR A 246 8.26 12.04 12.47
C THR A 246 9.03 13.35 12.43
N ASP A 247 9.59 13.76 13.56
CA ASP A 247 10.35 14.99 13.73
C ASP A 247 11.88 14.77 13.68
N GLY A 248 12.35 13.53 13.76
CA GLY A 248 13.76 13.18 13.62
C GLY A 248 14.57 13.45 14.90
N ASP A 249 13.92 13.59 16.05
CA ASP A 249 14.58 13.88 17.32
C ASP A 249 15.06 12.61 18.05
N HIS A 250 14.70 11.43 17.53
CA HIS A 250 14.97 10.10 18.08
C HIS A 250 14.33 9.81 19.45
N PHE A 251 13.43 10.65 19.94
CA PHE A 251 12.66 10.48 21.15
C PHE A 251 11.21 10.14 20.80
N ILE A 252 10.72 9.02 21.32
CA ILE A 252 9.37 8.56 20.99
C ILE A 252 8.38 9.07 22.03
N GLY A 253 7.56 10.04 21.62
CA GLY A 253 6.47 10.58 22.42
C GLY A 253 5.28 9.62 22.53
N ASP A 254 4.37 9.86 23.49
CA ASP A 254 3.19 9.01 23.70
C ASP A 254 2.22 9.08 22.50
N SER A 255 2.15 10.23 21.81
CA SER A 255 1.39 10.41 20.56
C SER A 255 1.94 9.56 19.42
N GLU A 256 3.27 9.53 19.27
CA GLU A 256 3.94 8.74 18.24
C GLU A 256 3.83 7.24 18.54
N LEU A 257 3.92 6.85 19.82
CA LEU A 257 3.69 5.48 20.25
C LEU A 257 2.25 5.01 19.95
N ASN A 258 1.25 5.87 20.13
CA ASN A 258 -0.14 5.57 19.75
C ASN A 258 -0.30 5.46 18.22
N LEU A 259 0.40 6.29 17.44
CA LEU A 259 0.42 6.19 15.98
C LEU A 259 1.07 4.89 15.51
N LEU A 260 2.18 4.49 16.16
CA LEU A 260 2.82 3.20 15.93
C LEU A 260 1.87 2.05 16.28
N ALA A 261 1.15 2.13 17.39
CA ALA A 261 0.18 1.12 17.78
C ALA A 261 -0.88 0.88 16.68
N TYR A 262 -1.45 1.96 16.13
CA TYR A 262 -2.39 1.87 15.01
C TYR A 262 -1.78 1.25 13.76
N ARG A 263 -0.54 1.62 13.41
CA ARG A 263 0.17 1.03 12.25
C ARG A 263 0.48 -0.46 12.46
N LEU A 264 0.81 -0.88 13.68
CA LEU A 264 1.10 -2.27 14.00
C LEU A 264 -0.12 -3.18 13.86
N GLU A 265 -1.31 -2.68 14.18
CA GLU A 265 -2.56 -3.42 14.01
C GLU A 265 -2.89 -3.71 12.54
N GLN A 266 -2.35 -2.92 11.60
CA GLN A 266 -2.52 -3.12 10.16
C GLN A 266 -1.54 -4.13 9.56
N ILE A 267 -0.46 -4.50 10.26
CA ILE A 267 0.55 -5.42 9.74
C ILE A 267 0.13 -6.86 10.03
N GLU A 268 -0.22 -7.60 8.99
CA GLU A 268 -0.51 -9.03 9.11
C GLU A 268 0.74 -9.84 9.49
N GLY A 269 0.58 -10.81 10.38
CA GLY A 269 1.63 -11.77 10.75
C GLY A 269 2.51 -11.36 11.93
N VAL A 270 2.28 -10.21 12.56
CA VAL A 270 2.98 -9.81 13.79
C VAL A 270 2.49 -10.68 14.97
N PRO A 271 3.39 -11.30 15.75
CA PRO A 271 3.01 -12.28 16.78
C PRO A 271 2.59 -11.67 18.13
N PHE A 272 2.51 -10.34 18.25
CA PHE A 272 2.14 -9.61 19.47
C PHE A 272 1.14 -8.48 19.17
N THR A 273 0.43 -8.06 20.21
CA THR A 273 -0.52 -6.93 20.14
C THR A 273 0.20 -5.60 20.38
N ALA A 274 -0.27 -4.53 19.74
CA ALA A 274 0.25 -3.17 19.94
C ALA A 274 0.27 -2.75 21.42
N GLN A 275 -0.77 -3.09 22.18
CA GLN A 275 -0.86 -2.80 23.62
C GLN A 275 0.28 -3.45 24.42
N GLU A 276 0.70 -4.65 24.05
CA GLU A 276 1.79 -5.37 24.72
C GLU A 276 3.12 -4.65 24.50
N LEU A 277 3.35 -4.17 23.28
CA LEU A 277 4.50 -3.34 22.94
C LEU A 277 4.49 -2.03 23.74
N CYS A 278 3.39 -1.28 23.73
CA CYS A 278 3.27 -0.01 24.45
C CYS A 278 3.47 -0.20 25.96
N THR A 279 2.86 -1.23 26.54
CA THR A 279 3.00 -1.55 27.97
C THR A 279 4.44 -1.89 28.31
N ARG A 280 5.13 -2.65 27.46
CA ARG A 280 6.54 -3.03 27.69
C ARG A 280 7.48 -1.84 27.49
N PHE A 281 7.25 -1.01 26.49
CA PHE A 281 8.06 0.17 26.20
C PHE A 281 7.94 1.24 27.29
N ASN A 282 6.73 1.49 27.81
CA ASN A 282 6.50 2.44 28.91
C ASN A 282 7.18 2.07 30.24
N ARG A 283 7.67 0.83 30.39
CA ARG A 283 8.47 0.43 31.56
C ARG A 283 9.93 0.90 31.49
N TRP A 284 10.41 1.31 30.31
CA TRP A 284 11.77 1.78 30.14
C TRP A 284 11.90 3.26 30.54
N THR A 285 13.03 3.61 31.14
CA THR A 285 13.31 4.99 31.56
C THR A 285 13.71 5.89 30.39
N THR A 286 14.28 5.33 29.33
CA THR A 286 14.70 6.05 28.13
C THR A 286 13.77 5.73 26.95
N LYS A 287 13.03 6.74 26.50
CA LYS A 287 12.10 6.64 25.37
C LYS A 287 12.80 6.98 24.05
N ASN A 288 13.86 6.25 23.70
CA ASN A 288 14.62 6.51 22.49
C ASN A 288 14.22 5.51 21.39
N LEU A 289 14.36 5.90 20.12
CA LEU A 289 14.08 5.01 18.99
C LEU A 289 14.88 3.69 19.05
N ARG A 290 16.13 3.74 19.53
CA ARG A 290 16.96 2.55 19.71
C ARG A 290 16.37 1.57 20.73
N THR A 291 15.89 2.06 21.88
CA THR A 291 15.29 1.20 22.90
C THR A 291 13.95 0.64 22.44
N LEU A 292 13.22 1.38 21.58
CA LEU A 292 12.01 0.88 20.93
C LEU A 292 12.32 -0.28 19.99
N VAL A 293 13.32 -0.14 19.11
CA VAL A 293 13.74 -1.22 18.17
C VAL A 293 14.21 -2.45 18.94
N ASP A 294 14.99 -2.28 20.00
CA ASP A 294 15.44 -3.39 20.85
C ASP A 294 14.24 -4.06 21.54
N CYS A 295 13.27 -3.28 22.06
CA CYS A 295 12.04 -3.80 22.66
C CYS A 295 11.22 -4.62 21.66
N VAL A 296 11.01 -4.11 20.44
CA VAL A 296 10.31 -4.79 19.36
C VAL A 296 11.01 -6.10 18.99
N ARG A 297 12.34 -6.07 18.85
CA ARG A 297 13.15 -7.26 18.54
C ARG A 297 13.00 -8.32 19.63
N THR A 298 13.13 -7.96 20.89
CA THR A 298 13.00 -8.89 22.02
C THR A 298 11.60 -9.48 22.07
N LEU A 299 10.55 -8.65 21.93
CA LEU A 299 9.15 -9.09 21.95
C LEU A 299 8.84 -10.03 20.78
N TYR A 300 9.36 -9.74 19.58
CA TYR A 300 9.20 -10.59 18.41
C TYR A 300 9.82 -11.98 18.61
N ILE A 301 11.06 -12.05 19.11
CA ILE A 301 11.76 -13.32 19.35
C ILE A 301 11.03 -14.14 20.43
N GLU A 302 10.60 -13.49 21.51
CA GLU A 302 9.91 -14.13 22.63
C GLU A 302 8.58 -14.75 22.18
N LYS A 303 7.70 -13.97 21.52
CA LYS A 303 6.44 -14.50 21.01
C LYS A 303 6.61 -15.55 19.93
N ARG A 304 7.65 -15.46 19.11
CA ARG A 304 7.92 -16.49 18.11
C ARG A 304 8.31 -17.81 18.76
N ARG A 305 9.11 -17.77 19.83
CA ARG A 305 9.45 -18.96 20.63
C ARG A 305 8.20 -19.57 21.26
N GLU A 306 7.32 -18.76 21.85
CA GLU A 306 6.04 -19.22 22.40
C GLU A 306 5.17 -19.92 21.34
N GLN A 307 5.05 -19.35 20.14
CA GLN A 307 4.30 -19.96 19.05
C GLN A 307 4.88 -21.30 18.58
N VAL A 308 6.22 -21.44 18.55
CA VAL A 308 6.88 -22.70 18.20
C VAL A 308 6.65 -23.75 19.28
N LEU A 309 6.78 -23.38 20.56
CA LEU A 309 6.50 -24.28 21.68
C LEU A 309 5.04 -24.73 21.69
N ALA A 310 4.09 -23.81 21.49
CA ALA A 310 2.66 -24.13 21.41
C ALA A 310 2.29 -25.03 20.23
N LYS A 311 3.04 -24.97 19.11
CA LYS A 311 2.88 -25.89 17.98
C LYS A 311 3.46 -27.27 18.30
N ALA A 312 4.62 -27.32 18.96
CA ALA A 312 5.23 -28.57 19.39
C ALA A 312 4.33 -29.34 20.37
N THR A 313 3.75 -28.66 21.37
CA THR A 313 2.84 -29.29 22.35
C THR A 313 1.55 -29.81 21.70
N LYS A 314 0.92 -29.03 20.81
CA LYS A 314 -0.25 -29.47 20.05
C LYS A 314 0.04 -30.66 19.14
N GLN A 315 1.25 -30.75 18.58
CA GLN A 315 1.65 -31.87 17.75
C GLN A 315 1.87 -33.14 18.57
N THR A 316 2.44 -33.02 19.79
CA THR A 316 2.57 -34.15 20.71
C THR A 316 1.22 -34.69 21.19
N GLU A 317 0.23 -33.82 21.44
CA GLU A 317 -1.11 -34.25 21.86
C GLU A 317 -1.90 -34.98 20.77
N ARG A 318 -1.65 -34.66 19.49
CA ARG A 318 -2.32 -35.32 18.36
C ARG A 318 -1.72 -36.68 17.98
N SER A 319 -0.51 -36.99 18.43
CA SER A 319 0.23 -38.20 18.04
C SER A 319 -0.22 -39.53 18.69
N PRO A 320 -0.61 -39.62 19.98
CA PRO A 320 -0.79 -40.93 20.61
C PRO A 320 -2.11 -41.66 20.26
N ARG A 321 -3.13 -40.99 19.72
CA ARG A 321 -4.44 -41.64 19.49
C ARG A 321 -4.54 -42.44 18.19
N ASN A 322 -3.69 -42.18 17.20
CA ASN A 322 -3.75 -42.90 15.91
C ASN A 322 -2.73 -44.05 15.78
N LEU A 323 -1.74 -44.15 16.68
CA LEU A 323 -0.82 -45.29 16.71
C LEU A 323 -1.45 -46.55 17.30
N GLY A 324 -2.47 -46.43 18.16
CA GLY A 324 -3.20 -47.59 18.70
C GLY A 324 -4.25 -48.20 17.77
N ALA A 325 -4.82 -47.40 16.86
CA ALA A 325 -5.85 -47.90 15.94
C ALA A 325 -5.29 -48.82 14.85
N HIS A 326 -4.08 -48.56 14.36
CA HIS A 326 -3.47 -49.39 13.33
C HIS A 326 -2.88 -50.71 13.88
N LEU A 327 -2.55 -50.76 15.18
CA LEU A 327 -2.13 -52.00 15.86
C LEU A 327 -3.32 -52.93 16.16
N LEU A 328 -4.51 -52.37 16.43
CA LEU A 328 -5.73 -53.18 16.65
C LEU A 328 -6.30 -53.80 15.36
N TRP A 329 -5.86 -53.39 14.17
CA TRP A 329 -6.30 -53.98 12.91
C TRP A 329 -5.47 -55.19 12.47
N ASN A 330 -4.26 -55.38 13.00
CA ASN A 330 -3.41 -56.51 12.62
C ASN A 330 -3.76 -57.83 13.33
N ASP A 331 -4.44 -57.79 14.48
CA ASP A 331 -4.86 -59.00 15.20
C ASP A 331 -6.16 -59.63 14.64
N LYS A 332 -6.86 -58.96 13.70
CA LYS A 332 -8.10 -59.49 13.11
C LYS A 332 -7.94 -60.17 11.75
N LEU A 333 -6.73 -60.18 11.16
CA LEU A 333 -6.41 -60.96 9.96
C LEU A 333 -5.70 -62.27 10.29
N GLY A 334 -6.19 -62.97 11.32
CA GLY A 334 -5.92 -64.37 11.55
C GLY A 334 -6.43 -65.21 10.39
N TYR A 335 -5.65 -65.27 9.30
CA TYR A 335 -5.76 -66.32 8.31
C TYR A 335 -5.43 -67.64 8.99
N GLY A 336 -6.48 -68.36 9.36
CA GLY A 336 -6.41 -69.78 9.72
C GLY A 336 -5.93 -70.58 8.51
N VAL A 337 -4.61 -70.71 8.37
CA VAL A 337 -4.01 -71.79 7.60
C VAL A 337 -4.05 -73.02 8.50
N LYS A 338 -5.10 -73.84 8.34
CA LYS A 338 -5.11 -75.22 8.85
C LYS A 338 -4.15 -76.03 7.96
N VAL A 339 -3.05 -76.48 8.56
CA VAL A 339 -2.21 -77.56 8.02
C VAL A 339 -2.89 -78.89 8.31
#